data_AF-A0A3B8IRT2-F1
#
_entry.id   AF-A0A3B8IRT2-F1
#
_cell.length_a   1.000
_cell.length_b   1.000
_cell.length_c   1.000
_cell.angle_alpha   90.00
_cell.angle_beta   90.00
_cell.angle_gamma   90.00
#
_symmetry.space_group_name_H-M   'P 1'
#
loop_
_entity.id
_entity.type
_entity.pdbx_description
1 polymer ?
#
loop_
_entity_poly.entity_id
_entity_poly.type
_entity_poly.pdbx_seq_one_letter_code
_entity_poly.pdbx_strand_id
1 'polypeptide(L)'
;MDFQQPIPKLFYLFDSGTPFKQCQVCNRDLITYDKPYIIEKAIRRYPKFGTEDVVFEYAICMDCAEKQRQQMSTESMFRMEEYWTDRFNPAEHLQHSESVPLEYLMDRCALTGERRSQMEEYQIAALCQGSSLVPGQPPYLVGGMAMEQIMELMSNETMDQWNRFRDDFLGPSPEISDLLKGRPVLI
;
A
#
# COMPACT_ATOMS: atom_id res chain seq x y z
N MET A 1 22.22 -16.34 8.80
CA MET A 1 21.14 -16.27 9.79
C MET A 1 20.06 -15.43 9.14
N ASP A 2 18.95 -16.04 8.74
CA ASP A 2 17.85 -15.34 8.08
C ASP A 2 17.13 -14.49 9.12
N PHE A 3 17.40 -13.19 9.14
CA PHE A 3 16.68 -12.23 9.96
C PHE A 3 15.29 -12.04 9.35
N GLN A 4 14.32 -12.82 9.81
CA GLN A 4 12.91 -12.56 9.49
C GLN A 4 12.40 -11.41 10.36
N GLN A 5 12.11 -10.27 9.71
CA GLN A 5 11.49 -9.13 10.38
C GLN A 5 9.98 -9.38 10.53
N PRO A 6 9.43 -9.41 11.75
CA PRO A 6 8.00 -9.62 11.94
C PRO A 6 7.18 -8.46 11.35
N ILE A 7 5.94 -8.75 10.96
CA ILE A 7 5.05 -7.72 10.43
C ILE A 7 4.79 -6.65 11.51
N PRO A 8 5.10 -5.37 11.23
CA PRO A 8 4.90 -4.29 12.20
C PRO A 8 3.41 -4.10 12.53
N LYS A 9 3.12 -3.70 13.78
CA LYS A 9 1.73 -3.44 14.23
C LYS A 9 1.00 -2.38 13.40
N LEU A 10 1.73 -1.48 12.76
CA LEU A 10 1.18 -0.50 11.82
C LEU A 10 0.42 -1.17 10.66
N PHE A 11 0.78 -2.40 10.30
CA PHE A 11 0.14 -3.21 9.25
C PHE A 11 -0.91 -4.20 9.79
N TYR A 12 -1.28 -4.13 11.08
CA TYR A 12 -2.35 -4.95 11.64
C TYR A 12 -3.71 -4.29 11.38
N LEU A 13 -4.79 -5.07 11.35
CA LEU A 13 -6.16 -4.57 11.23
C LEU A 13 -6.41 -3.44 12.23
N PHE A 14 -6.96 -2.33 11.75
CA PHE A 14 -7.19 -1.13 12.54
C PHE A 14 -8.15 -1.41 13.71
N ASP A 15 -9.27 -2.07 13.43
CA ASP A 15 -10.34 -2.29 14.40
C ASP A 15 -9.97 -3.28 15.50
N SER A 16 -9.30 -4.38 15.14
CA SER A 16 -8.99 -5.48 16.07
C SER A 16 -7.57 -5.45 16.62
N GLY A 17 -6.65 -4.73 15.97
CA GLY A 17 -5.22 -4.77 16.28
C GLY A 17 -4.58 -6.14 16.04
N THR A 18 -5.16 -6.97 15.17
CA THR A 18 -4.64 -8.31 14.84
C THR A 18 -4.07 -8.38 13.42
N PRO A 19 -3.15 -9.31 13.11
CA PRO A 19 -2.66 -9.51 11.75
C PRO A 19 -3.78 -9.87 10.76
N PHE A 20 -3.61 -9.48 9.50
CA PHE A 20 -4.40 -10.03 8.40
C PHE A 20 -4.13 -11.52 8.27
N LYS A 21 -5.20 -12.34 8.20
CA LYS A 21 -5.09 -13.79 8.09
C LYS A 21 -5.60 -14.34 6.77
N GLN A 22 -6.40 -13.57 6.04
CA GLN A 22 -7.07 -14.03 4.83
C GLN A 22 -6.96 -12.99 3.72
N CYS A 23 -6.80 -13.48 2.49
CA CYS A 23 -6.87 -12.64 1.29
C CYS A 23 -8.29 -12.10 1.15
N GLN A 24 -8.44 -10.79 1.04
CA GLN A 24 -9.73 -10.12 0.91
C GLN A 24 -10.50 -10.54 -0.36
N VAL A 25 -9.79 -10.98 -1.40
CA VAL A 25 -10.37 -11.34 -2.69
C VAL A 25 -10.78 -12.81 -2.76
N CYS A 26 -9.91 -13.73 -2.34
CA CYS A 26 -10.12 -15.17 -2.51
C CYS A 26 -10.27 -15.96 -1.20
N ASN A 27 -10.26 -15.29 -0.05
CA ASN A 27 -10.36 -15.87 1.30
C ASN A 27 -9.27 -16.89 1.66
N ARG A 28 -8.20 -16.99 0.86
CA ARG A 28 -7.06 -17.87 1.16
C ARG A 28 -6.34 -17.41 2.43
N ASP A 29 -5.95 -18.36 3.27
CA ASP A 29 -5.13 -18.11 4.45
C ASP A 29 -3.77 -17.51 4.04
N LEU A 30 -3.40 -16.33 4.54
CA LEU A 30 -2.16 -15.62 4.17
C LEU A 30 -0.96 -16.03 5.00
N ILE A 31 -1.18 -16.69 6.14
CA ILE A 31 -0.13 -17.03 7.10
C ILE A 31 0.55 -18.36 6.74
N THR A 32 -0.26 -19.33 6.31
CA THR A 32 0.18 -20.67 5.90
C THR A 32 0.47 -20.76 4.41
N TYR A 33 0.11 -19.73 3.64
CA TYR A 33 0.30 -19.71 2.20
C TYR A 33 1.76 -19.48 1.82
N ASP A 34 2.19 -20.20 0.80
CA ASP A 34 3.59 -20.31 0.39
C ASP A 34 4.06 -19.14 -0.48
N LYS A 35 3.15 -18.34 -1.02
CA LYS A 35 3.49 -17.13 -1.78
C LYS A 35 3.32 -15.86 -0.96
N PRO A 36 4.03 -14.77 -1.35
CA PRO A 36 3.83 -13.47 -0.72
C PRO A 36 2.41 -12.93 -0.85
N TYR A 37 2.14 -11.89 -0.08
CA TYR A 37 0.92 -11.10 -0.10
C TYR A 37 1.23 -9.64 0.21
N ILE A 38 0.37 -8.75 -0.25
CA ILE A 38 0.48 -7.31 -0.03
C ILE A 38 -0.52 -6.92 1.05
N ILE A 39 -0.08 -6.09 1.99
CA ILE A 39 -0.95 -5.33 2.89
C ILE A 39 -0.88 -3.87 2.48
N GLU A 40 -2.04 -3.23 2.30
CA GLU A 40 -2.13 -1.79 2.03
C GLU A 40 -3.12 -1.14 3.01
N LYS A 41 -2.78 0.07 3.46
CA LYS A 41 -3.65 0.92 4.28
C LYS A 41 -3.61 2.34 3.77
N ALA A 42 -4.77 2.96 3.60
CA ALA A 42 -4.90 4.39 3.39
C ALA A 42 -5.29 5.09 4.69
N ILE A 43 -4.56 6.15 5.04
CA ILE A 43 -4.68 6.85 6.30
C ILE A 43 -4.94 8.33 6.01
N ARG A 44 -5.92 8.90 6.72
CA ARG A 44 -6.19 10.33 6.76
C ARG A 44 -5.80 10.88 8.12
N ARG A 45 -5.03 11.95 8.13
CA ARG A 45 -4.62 12.68 9.33
C ARG A 45 -5.50 13.90 9.52
N TYR A 46 -5.79 14.22 10.77
CA TYR A 46 -6.48 15.45 11.16
C TYR A 46 -5.58 16.25 12.12
N PRO A 47 -4.63 17.04 11.59
CA PRO A 47 -3.62 17.73 12.41
C PRO A 47 -4.23 18.62 13.51
N LYS A 48 -5.40 19.23 13.23
CA LYS A 48 -6.13 20.08 14.20
C LYS A 48 -6.60 19.31 15.44
N PHE A 49 -6.88 18.01 15.31
CA PHE A 49 -7.39 17.17 16.39
C PHE A 49 -6.33 16.20 16.93
N GLY A 50 -5.16 16.10 16.27
CA GLY A 50 -4.09 15.18 16.67
C GLY A 50 -4.47 13.71 16.47
N THR A 51 -5.40 13.42 15.57
CA THR A 51 -5.92 12.08 15.29
C THR A 51 -5.66 11.65 13.85
N GLU A 52 -5.75 10.35 13.60
CA GLU A 52 -5.65 9.73 12.28
C GLU A 52 -6.74 8.66 12.17
N ASP A 53 -7.34 8.52 10.99
CA ASP A 53 -8.32 7.47 10.65
C ASP A 53 -7.80 6.61 9.51
N VAL A 54 -8.11 5.31 9.54
CA VAL A 54 -7.89 4.41 8.41
C VAL A 54 -9.09 4.50 7.48
N VAL A 55 -8.85 5.03 6.28
CA VAL A 55 -9.88 5.22 5.24
C VAL A 55 -10.26 3.88 4.61
N PHE A 56 -9.25 3.04 4.35
CA PHE A 56 -9.44 1.66 3.97
C PHE A 56 -8.17 0.86 4.31
N GLU A 57 -8.33 -0.45 4.44
CA GLU A 57 -7.24 -1.38 4.63
C GLU A 57 -7.58 -2.73 4.03
N TYR A 58 -6.58 -3.43 3.50
CA TYR A 58 -6.77 -4.79 3.02
C TYR A 58 -5.46 -5.56 2.93
N ALA A 59 -5.60 -6.87 2.77
CA ALA A 59 -4.50 -7.74 2.35
C ALA A 59 -4.94 -8.66 1.21
N ILE A 60 -4.11 -8.80 0.18
CA ILE A 60 -4.35 -9.72 -0.94
C ILE A 60 -3.13 -10.58 -1.24
N CYS A 61 -3.35 -11.84 -1.59
CA CYS A 61 -2.27 -12.71 -2.04
C CYS A 61 -1.73 -12.28 -3.41
N MET A 62 -0.47 -12.62 -3.71
CA MET A 62 0.14 -12.24 -4.99
C MET A 62 -0.60 -12.76 -6.22
N ASP A 63 -1.24 -13.94 -6.15
CA ASP A 63 -2.08 -14.44 -7.26
C ASP A 63 -3.26 -13.47 -7.57
N CYS A 64 -3.82 -12.83 -6.54
CA CYS A 64 -4.90 -11.87 -6.71
C CYS A 64 -4.35 -10.51 -7.17
N ALA A 65 -3.23 -10.05 -6.61
CA ALA A 65 -2.57 -8.81 -7.03
C ALA A 65 -2.19 -8.87 -8.52
N GLU A 66 -1.56 -9.95 -8.98
CA GLU A 66 -1.19 -10.13 -10.38
C GLU A 66 -2.40 -10.13 -11.32
N LYS A 67 -3.52 -10.74 -10.91
CA LYS A 67 -4.77 -10.70 -11.69
C LYS A 67 -5.35 -9.30 -11.79
N GLN A 68 -5.22 -8.48 -10.75
CA GLN A 68 -5.65 -7.08 -10.81
C GLN A 68 -4.72 -6.28 -11.72
N ARG A 69 -3.41 -6.48 -11.62
CA ARG A 69 -2.42 -5.84 -12.50
C ARG A 69 -2.67 -6.16 -13.98
N GLN A 70 -3.03 -7.41 -14.30
CA GLN A 70 -3.35 -7.83 -15.67
C GLN A 70 -4.62 -7.18 -16.26
N GLN A 71 -5.48 -6.58 -15.43
CA GLN A 71 -6.66 -5.86 -15.89
C GLN A 71 -6.37 -4.39 -16.19
N MET A 72 -5.21 -3.86 -15.76
CA MET A 72 -4.78 -2.50 -16.05
C MET A 72 -4.32 -2.37 -17.51
N SER A 73 -4.47 -1.17 -18.08
CA SER A 73 -3.95 -0.92 -19.42
C SER A 73 -2.41 -0.95 -19.42
N THR A 74 -1.79 -1.53 -20.45
CA THR A 74 -0.33 -1.62 -20.59
C THR A 74 0.36 -0.28 -20.50
N GLU A 75 -0.27 0.76 -21.06
CA GLU A 75 0.24 2.13 -21.03
C GLU A 75 0.31 2.69 -19.61
N SER A 76 -0.76 2.52 -18.80
CA SER A 76 -0.73 2.96 -17.40
C SER A 76 0.31 2.21 -16.59
N MET A 77 0.43 0.88 -16.78
CA MET A 77 1.44 0.10 -16.09
C MET A 77 2.84 0.61 -16.38
N PHE A 78 3.17 0.83 -17.66
CA PHE A 78 4.47 1.34 -18.08
C PHE A 78 4.76 2.72 -17.47
N ARG A 79 3.82 3.67 -17.57
CA ARG A 79 4.01 5.03 -17.03
C ARG A 79 4.17 5.04 -15.51
N MET A 80 3.39 4.24 -14.80
CA MET A 80 3.51 4.12 -13.36
C MET A 80 4.85 3.47 -12.98
N GLU A 81 5.27 2.39 -13.65
CA GLU A 81 6.56 1.73 -13.41
C GLU A 81 7.75 2.66 -13.68
N GLU A 82 7.67 3.47 -14.75
CA GLU A 82 8.67 4.49 -15.07
C GLU A 82 8.74 5.57 -13.98
N TYR A 83 7.58 6.11 -13.56
CA TYR A 83 7.51 7.09 -12.47
C TYR A 83 8.07 6.53 -11.15
N TRP A 84 7.72 5.28 -10.82
CA TRP A 84 8.28 4.59 -9.67
C TRP A 84 9.79 4.44 -9.81
N THR A 85 10.30 3.97 -10.94
CA THR A 85 11.74 3.72 -11.12
C THR A 85 12.57 5.01 -11.10
N ASP A 86 12.06 6.11 -11.64
CA ASP A 86 12.70 7.43 -11.63
C ASP A 86 12.80 8.03 -10.23
N ARG A 87 11.77 7.81 -9.39
CA ARG A 87 11.60 8.50 -8.10
C ARG A 87 11.93 7.65 -6.89
N PHE A 88 11.66 6.35 -6.98
CA PHE A 88 11.99 5.40 -5.95
C PHE A 88 13.50 5.16 -5.99
N ASN A 89 14.23 5.87 -5.12
CA ASN A 89 15.67 5.70 -5.00
C ASN A 89 15.96 4.40 -4.23
N PRO A 90 16.36 3.30 -4.91
CA PRO A 90 16.61 2.04 -4.25
C PRO A 90 17.89 2.13 -3.43
N ALA A 91 18.82 3.05 -3.74
CA ALA A 91 20.04 3.20 -2.95
C ALA A 91 19.77 3.83 -1.58
N GLU A 92 18.83 4.78 -1.45
CA GLU A 92 18.39 5.27 -0.13
C GLU A 92 17.62 4.20 0.65
N HIS A 93 16.88 3.30 -0.03
CA HIS A 93 16.11 2.24 0.61
C HIS A 93 16.91 0.94 0.88
N LEU A 94 17.92 0.61 0.07
CA LEU A 94 18.72 -0.63 0.15
C LEU A 94 20.14 -0.44 0.68
N GLN A 95 20.83 0.70 0.50
CA GLN A 95 22.17 0.88 1.13
C GLN A 95 22.08 0.88 2.66
N HIS A 96 20.86 0.99 3.19
CA HIS A 96 20.58 0.92 4.60
C HIS A 96 19.42 -0.05 4.93
N SER A 97 19.00 -0.99 4.08
CA SER A 97 17.86 -1.87 4.46
C SER A 97 18.14 -2.73 5.71
N GLU A 98 19.41 -2.95 6.06
CA GLU A 98 19.82 -3.57 7.33
C GLU A 98 19.99 -2.57 8.50
N SER A 99 19.99 -1.25 8.24
CA SER A 99 20.38 -0.22 9.22
C SER A 99 19.46 1.02 9.31
N VAL A 100 18.53 1.21 8.38
CA VAL A 100 17.50 2.24 8.41
C VAL A 100 16.29 1.69 9.17
N PRO A 101 15.96 2.26 10.33
CA PRO A 101 14.82 1.82 11.12
C PRO A 101 13.53 1.94 10.32
N LEU A 102 12.60 1.01 10.54
CA LEU A 102 11.26 1.06 9.95
C LEU A 102 10.60 2.43 10.18
N GLU A 103 10.79 3.01 11.37
CA GLU A 103 10.28 4.33 11.73
C GLU A 103 10.72 5.41 10.76
N TYR A 104 11.94 5.33 10.23
CA TYR A 104 12.45 6.29 9.25
C TYR A 104 11.77 6.10 7.88
N LEU A 105 11.62 4.85 7.42
CA LEU A 105 10.92 4.53 6.17
C LEU A 105 9.46 4.98 6.21
N MET A 106 8.82 4.86 7.38
CA MET A 106 7.43 5.23 7.60
C MET A 106 7.24 6.72 7.98
N ASP A 107 8.32 7.51 8.07
CA ASP A 107 8.25 8.97 8.33
C ASP A 107 8.25 9.80 7.04
N ARG A 108 8.53 9.20 5.87
CA ARG A 108 8.69 9.94 4.61
C ARG A 108 8.05 9.25 3.44
N CYS A 109 7.57 10.04 2.48
CA CYS A 109 7.13 9.49 1.21
C CYS A 109 8.32 8.92 0.44
N ALA A 110 8.20 7.68 -0.03
CA ALA A 110 9.23 6.99 -0.80
C ALA A 110 9.50 7.61 -2.18
N LEU A 111 8.59 8.44 -2.69
CA LEU A 111 8.66 9.02 -4.04
C LEU A 111 9.00 10.52 -4.04
N THR A 112 8.59 11.24 -2.98
CA THR A 112 8.77 12.71 -2.91
C THR A 112 9.68 13.15 -1.76
N GLY A 113 9.96 12.27 -0.80
CA GLY A 113 10.75 12.58 0.40
C GLY A 113 10.03 13.47 1.44
N GLU A 114 8.80 13.90 1.14
CA GLU A 114 7.95 14.69 2.04
C GLU A 114 7.77 13.97 3.38
N ARG A 115 7.81 14.70 4.50
CA ARG A 115 7.61 14.08 5.81
C ARG A 115 6.14 13.78 6.05
N ARG A 116 5.85 12.60 6.61
CA ARG A 116 4.51 12.17 7.05
C ARG A 116 3.83 13.22 7.93
N SER A 117 4.58 13.91 8.78
CA SER A 117 4.03 14.98 9.63
C SER A 117 3.39 16.13 8.85
N GLN A 118 3.79 16.34 7.60
CA GLN A 118 3.31 17.41 6.71
C GLN A 118 2.14 16.97 5.81
N MET A 119 1.86 15.67 5.75
CA MET A 119 0.79 15.11 4.93
C MET A 119 -0.55 15.13 5.67
N GLU A 120 -1.64 15.44 4.95
CA GLU A 120 -3.00 15.21 5.42
C GLU A 120 -3.49 13.79 5.12
N GLU A 121 -2.89 13.14 4.14
CA GLU A 121 -3.20 11.77 3.75
C GLU A 121 -1.99 11.07 3.16
N TYR A 122 -1.94 9.76 3.38
CA TYR A 122 -0.91 8.89 2.83
C TYR A 122 -1.41 7.45 2.81
N GLN A 123 -0.72 6.60 2.05
CA GLN A 123 -0.88 5.17 2.13
C GLN A 123 0.43 4.51 2.55
N ILE A 124 0.32 3.36 3.19
CA ILE A 124 1.44 2.49 3.49
C ILE A 124 1.19 1.13 2.86
N ALA A 125 2.27 0.51 2.37
CA ALA A 125 2.21 -0.83 1.82
C ALA A 125 3.40 -1.67 2.28
N ALA A 126 3.17 -2.97 2.40
CA ALA A 126 4.18 -3.94 2.77
C ALA A 126 3.98 -5.24 1.96
N LEU A 127 5.10 -5.82 1.52
CA LEU A 127 5.13 -7.17 0.99
C LEU A 127 5.49 -8.14 2.13
N CYS A 128 4.64 -9.14 2.34
CA CYS A 128 4.72 -10.07 3.46
C CYS A 128 4.70 -11.52 2.97
N GLN A 129 5.27 -12.44 3.74
CA GLN A 129 5.14 -13.88 3.54
C GLN A 129 5.04 -14.55 4.91
N GLY A 130 3.98 -15.34 5.12
CA GLY A 130 3.65 -15.83 6.45
C GLY A 130 3.40 -14.70 7.45
N SER A 131 4.15 -14.70 8.56
CA SER A 131 4.04 -13.68 9.63
C SER A 131 5.15 -12.62 9.61
N SER A 132 5.87 -12.51 8.49
CA SER A 132 7.07 -11.67 8.36
C SER A 132 7.02 -10.83 7.09
N LEU A 133 7.76 -9.71 7.09
CA LEU A 133 8.06 -8.94 5.89
C LEU A 133 8.96 -9.76 4.95
N VAL A 134 8.80 -9.57 3.64
CA VAL A 134 9.68 -10.20 2.65
C VAL A 134 11.08 -9.56 2.71
N PRO A 135 12.16 -10.36 2.88
CA PRO A 135 13.52 -9.83 2.91
C PRO A 135 13.88 -9.03 1.65
N GLY A 136 14.57 -7.90 1.83
CA GLY A 136 14.97 -7.02 0.73
C GLY A 136 13.82 -6.22 0.09
N GLN A 137 12.61 -6.30 0.64
CA GLN A 137 11.43 -5.55 0.21
C GLN A 137 10.90 -4.72 1.40
N PRO A 138 11.55 -3.59 1.72
CA PRO A 138 11.13 -2.76 2.83
C PRO A 138 9.71 -2.22 2.58
N PRO A 139 8.87 -2.09 3.63
CA PRO A 139 7.61 -1.39 3.50
C PRO A 139 7.87 0.08 3.16
N TYR A 140 6.91 0.72 2.51
CA TYR A 140 7.01 2.11 2.08
C TYR A 140 5.74 2.90 2.38
N LEU A 141 5.90 4.23 2.41
CA LEU A 141 4.82 5.20 2.55
C LEU A 141 4.73 6.05 1.28
N VAL A 142 3.52 6.30 0.79
CA VAL A 142 3.26 7.19 -0.34
C VAL A 142 2.31 8.30 0.10
N GLY A 143 2.75 9.55 0.04
CA GLY A 143 1.96 10.72 0.46
C GLY A 143 0.94 11.16 -0.60
N GLY A 144 -0.09 11.89 -0.19
CA GLY A 144 -1.17 12.36 -1.08
C GLY A 144 -0.71 13.01 -2.38
N MET A 145 0.30 13.88 -2.35
CA MET A 145 0.85 14.50 -3.57
C MET A 145 1.39 13.47 -4.57
N ALA A 146 2.10 12.44 -4.09
CA ALA A 146 2.60 11.37 -4.95
C ALA A 146 1.44 10.51 -5.49
N MET A 147 0.37 10.35 -4.71
CA MET A 147 -0.83 9.63 -5.14
C MET A 147 -1.57 10.36 -6.26
N GLU A 148 -1.72 11.67 -6.16
CA GLU A 148 -2.27 12.50 -7.24
C GLU A 148 -1.43 12.35 -8.52
N GLN A 149 -0.10 12.39 -8.40
CA GLN A 149 0.81 12.21 -9.53
C GLN A 149 0.67 10.81 -10.17
N ILE A 150 0.58 9.75 -9.36
CA ILE A 150 0.33 8.38 -9.87
C ILE A 150 -1.01 8.33 -10.60
N MET A 151 -2.03 9.01 -10.09
CA MET A 151 -3.35 9.03 -10.71
C MET A 151 -3.38 9.69 -12.08
N GLU A 152 -2.62 10.77 -12.27
CA GLU A 152 -2.52 11.45 -13.57
C GLU A 152 -1.89 10.58 -14.66
N LEU A 153 -1.14 9.53 -14.28
CA LEU A 153 -0.53 8.57 -15.20
C LEU A 153 -1.51 7.48 -15.66
N MET A 154 -2.65 7.34 -14.98
CA MET A 154 -3.62 6.30 -15.28
C MET A 154 -4.56 6.68 -16.41
N SER A 155 -4.89 5.69 -17.23
CA SER A 155 -5.95 5.78 -18.22
C SER A 155 -7.31 5.60 -17.54
N ASN A 156 -8.38 6.05 -18.21
CA ASN A 156 -9.75 5.81 -17.73
C ASN A 156 -10.03 4.32 -17.53
N GLU A 157 -9.47 3.45 -18.37
CA GLU A 157 -9.60 2.00 -18.23
C GLU A 157 -9.00 1.51 -16.91
N THR A 158 -7.77 1.89 -16.58
CA THR A 158 -7.13 1.51 -15.31
C THR A 158 -7.89 2.06 -14.11
N MET A 159 -8.33 3.33 -14.18
CA MET A 159 -9.14 3.96 -13.14
C MET A 159 -10.45 3.20 -12.88
N ASP A 160 -11.14 2.79 -13.94
CA ASP A 160 -12.38 2.03 -13.84
C ASP A 160 -12.15 0.67 -13.16
N GLN A 161 -11.04 -0.02 -13.47
CA GLN A 161 -10.73 -1.29 -12.83
C GLN A 161 -10.43 -1.13 -11.33
N TRP A 162 -9.72 -0.07 -10.95
CA TRP A 162 -9.45 0.20 -9.53
C TRP A 162 -10.70 0.58 -8.77
N ASN A 163 -11.59 1.38 -9.38
CA ASN A 163 -12.88 1.69 -8.78
C ASN A 163 -13.70 0.41 -8.55
N ARG A 164 -13.76 -0.49 -9.55
CA ARG A 164 -14.44 -1.80 -9.39
C ARG A 164 -13.83 -2.64 -8.29
N PHE A 165 -12.50 -2.74 -8.24
CA PHE A 165 -11.81 -3.49 -7.18
C PHE A 165 -12.21 -2.99 -5.78
N ARG A 166 -12.30 -1.67 -5.61
CA ARG A 166 -12.68 -1.06 -4.34
C ARG A 166 -14.14 -1.31 -4.00
N ASP A 167 -15.02 -1.16 -4.98
CA ASP A 167 -16.45 -1.40 -4.81
C ASP A 167 -16.73 -2.87 -4.44
N ASP A 168 -15.99 -3.80 -5.05
CA ASP A 168 -16.17 -5.24 -4.85
C ASP A 168 -15.54 -5.76 -3.55
N PHE A 169 -14.39 -5.22 -3.12
CA PHE A 169 -13.58 -5.85 -2.07
C PHE A 169 -13.23 -4.95 -0.86
N LEU A 170 -13.40 -3.62 -0.96
CA LEU A 170 -12.94 -2.67 0.06
C LEU A 170 -14.07 -1.92 0.80
N GLY A 171 -15.34 -2.27 0.59
CA GLY A 171 -16.49 -1.55 1.16
C GLY A 171 -16.59 -1.53 2.71
N PRO A 172 -17.56 -0.78 3.32
CA PRO A 172 -18.75 -0.18 2.69
C PRO A 172 -19.21 1.23 3.19
N SER A 173 -19.94 1.97 2.34
CA SER A 173 -21.15 2.79 2.60
C SER A 173 -21.23 3.98 1.64
N PRO A 174 -22.44 4.43 1.26
CA PRO A 174 -22.63 5.65 0.46
C PRO A 174 -21.92 6.88 1.04
N GLU A 175 -21.67 6.90 2.37
CA GLU A 175 -21.05 8.01 3.09
C GLU A 175 -19.52 8.07 2.96
N ILE A 176 -18.85 6.94 2.69
CA ILE A 176 -17.38 6.84 2.57
C ILE A 176 -16.95 6.65 1.10
N SER A 177 -17.86 6.26 0.21
CA SER A 177 -17.59 6.05 -1.22
C SER A 177 -16.94 7.29 -1.89
N ASP A 178 -17.36 8.50 -1.52
CA ASP A 178 -16.77 9.73 -2.07
C ASP A 178 -15.34 10.02 -1.56
N LEU A 179 -15.01 9.59 -0.34
CA LEU A 179 -13.63 9.65 0.18
C LEU A 179 -12.72 8.66 -0.51
N LEU A 180 -13.32 7.60 -1.05
CA LEU A 180 -12.62 6.57 -1.75
C LEU A 180 -12.34 7.00 -3.20
N LYS A 181 -13.34 7.45 -3.97
CA LYS A 181 -13.21 7.77 -5.41
C LYS A 181 -11.93 8.51 -5.78
N GLY A 182 -11.20 7.97 -6.77
CA GLY A 182 -9.97 8.59 -7.24
C GLY A 182 -8.87 8.56 -6.19
N ARG A 183 -8.60 7.39 -5.59
CA ARG A 183 -7.35 7.15 -4.86
C ARG A 183 -6.68 5.94 -5.49
N PRO A 184 -5.37 5.96 -5.66
CA PRO A 184 -4.67 4.85 -6.27
C PRO A 184 -4.66 3.63 -5.34
N VAL A 185 -4.56 2.44 -5.93
CA VAL A 185 -4.36 1.16 -5.25
C VAL A 185 -2.92 0.72 -5.53
N LEU A 186 -2.14 0.47 -4.49
CA LEU A 186 -0.72 0.16 -4.57
C LEU A 186 -0.51 -1.35 -4.71
N ILE A 187 -0.84 -1.90 -5.89
CA ILE A 187 -0.78 -3.35 -6.20
C ILE A 187 0.01 -3.68 -7.47
#